data_AF-A0A1C5ZBN4-F1
#
_entry.id   AF-A0A1C5ZBN4-F1
#
_cell.length_a   1.000
_cell.length_b   1.000
_cell.length_c   1.000
_cell.angle_alpha   90.00
_cell.angle_beta   90.00
_cell.angle_gamma   90.00
#
_symmetry.space_group_name_H-M   'P 1'
#
loop_
_entity.id
_entity.type
_entity.pdbx_description
1 polymer ?
#
loop_
_entity_poly.entity_id
_entity_poly.type
_entity_poly.pdbx_seq_one_letter_code
_entity_poly.pdbx_strand_id
1 'polypeptide(L)' 'MAGGMMQAARIECEKAEDRDTLVVILARNGYSVRQVKEKPNPKGTRYAYFVEYWKGGVAREQ' A
#
# COMPACT_ATOMS: atom_id res chain seq x y z
N MET A 1 0.28 9.87 25.25
CA MET A 1 -0.24 9.94 23.87
C MET A 1 0.93 10.14 22.91
N ALA A 2 1.78 9.12 22.72
CA ALA A 2 2.81 9.19 21.69
C ALA A 2 2.13 8.81 20.37
N GLY A 3 1.72 9.81 19.58
CA GLY A 3 1.33 9.62 18.19
C GLY A 3 2.56 9.16 17.41
N GLY A 4 2.85 7.87 17.49
CA GLY A 4 3.89 7.23 16.71
C GLY A 4 3.58 7.50 15.25
N MET A 5 4.46 8.23 14.58
CA MET A 5 4.39 8.60 13.18
C MET A 5 3.96 7.38 12.36
N MET A 6 2.68 7.33 11.95
CA MET A 6 2.18 6.34 11.00
C MET A 6 2.83 6.65 9.66
N GLN A 7 4.06 6.15 9.49
CA GLN A 7 4.78 6.19 8.23
C GLN A 7 4.03 5.27 7.27
N ALA A 8 3.06 5.83 6.56
CA ALA A 8 2.49 5.18 5.39
C ALA A 8 3.59 5.09 4.36
N ALA A 9 4.03 3.87 4.06
CA ALA A 9 5.03 3.60 3.04
C ALA A 9 4.31 3.35 1.72
N ARG A 10 4.86 3.91 0.64
CA ARG A 10 4.34 3.74 -0.72
C ARG A 10 5.31 2.92 -1.54
N ILE A 11 4.79 1.96 -2.29
CA ILE A 11 5.55 1.14 -3.24
C ILE A 11 4.95 1.37 -4.61
N GLU A 12 5.80 1.77 -5.56
CA GLU A 12 5.41 1.93 -6.96
C GLU A 12 5.54 0.56 -7.63
N CYS A 13 4.46 0.08 -8.23
CA CYS A 13 4.44 -1.21 -8.91
C CYS A 13 3.98 -1.01 -10.35
N GLU A 14 4.80 -1.42 -11.32
CA GLU A 14 4.42 -1.36 -12.73
C GLU A 14 3.64 -2.62 -13.16
N LYS A 15 3.89 -3.75 -12.48
CA LYS A 15 3.25 -5.05 -12.75
C LYS A 15 2.09 -5.33 -11.79
N ALA A 16 1.02 -5.89 -12.33
CA ALA A 16 -0.16 -6.26 -11.56
C ALA A 16 0.10 -7.44 -10.60
N GLU A 17 0.98 -8.37 -10.98
CA GLU A 17 1.34 -9.56 -10.19
C GLU A 17 2.10 -9.20 -8.91
N ASP A 18 3.08 -8.30 -9.00
CA ASP A 18 3.81 -7.77 -7.84
C ASP A 18 2.87 -7.07 -6.86
N ARG A 19 1.89 -6.31 -7.36
CA ARG A 19 0.89 -5.62 -6.55
C ARG A 19 0.03 -6.59 -5.73
N ASP A 20 -0.49 -7.64 -6.36
CA ASP A 20 -1.31 -8.64 -5.67
C ASP A 20 -0.48 -9.36 -4.58
N THR A 21 0.74 -9.74 -4.93
CA THR A 21 1.69 -10.37 -4.01
C THR A 21 1.99 -9.48 -2.80
N LEU A 22 2.27 -8.20 -3.01
CA LEU A 22 2.53 -7.23 -1.94
C LEU A 22 1.32 -7.04 -1.04
N VAL A 23 0.12 -6.91 -1.63
CA VAL A 23 -1.14 -6.78 -0.88
C VAL A 23 -1.36 -7.99 0.02
N VAL A 24 -1.19 -9.20 -0.52
CA VAL A 24 -1.36 -10.45 0.23
C VAL A 24 -0.32 -10.56 1.34
N ILE A 25 0.95 -10.27 1.08
CA ILE A 25 2.02 -10.32 2.11
C ILE A 25 1.73 -9.31 3.22
N LEU A 26 1.41 -8.06 2.88
CA LEU A 26 1.15 -7.00 3.85
C LEU A 26 -0.10 -7.31 4.69
N ALA A 27 -1.20 -7.70 4.05
CA ALA A 27 -2.44 -8.07 4.73
C ALA A 27 -2.24 -9.29 5.66
N ARG A 28 -1.47 -10.30 5.22
CA ARG A 28 -1.11 -11.47 6.05
C ARG A 28 -0.29 -11.09 7.28
N ASN A 29 0.54 -10.06 7.17
CA ASN A 29 1.33 -9.54 8.30
C ASN A 29 0.54 -8.58 9.20
N GLY A 30 -0.75 -8.34 8.92
CA GLY A 30 -1.59 -7.43 9.70
C GLY A 30 -1.36 -5.95 9.37
N TYR A 31 -0.73 -5.64 8.24
CA TYR A 31 -0.64 -4.28 7.74
C TYR A 31 -1.90 -3.93 6.97
N SER A 32 -2.33 -2.69 7.11
CA SER A 32 -3.37 -2.14 6.25
C SER A 32 -2.72 -1.71 4.94
N VAL A 33 -3.29 -2.15 3.83
CA VAL A 33 -2.79 -1.88 2.48
C VAL A 33 -3.91 -1.27 1.63
N ARG A 34 -3.56 -0.27 0.83
CA ARG A 34 -4.43 0.45 -0.08
C ARG A 34 -3.80 0.47 -1.47
N GLN A 35 -4.62 0.11 -2.44
CA GLN A 35 -4.20 0.07 -3.83
C GLN A 35 -4.68 1.35 -4.52
N VAL A 36 -3.74 2.12 -5.03
CA VAL A 36 -3.98 3.38 -5.73
C VAL A 36 -3.66 3.18 -7.20
N LYS A 37 -4.58 3.62 -8.05
CA LYS A 37 -4.39 3.69 -9.50
C LYS A 37 -4.43 5.16 -9.87
N GLU A 38 -3.32 5.69 -10.33
CA GLU A 38 -3.26 7.06 -10.83
C GLU A 38 -2.97 7.08 -12.31
N LYS A 39 -3.63 8.01 -13.00
CA LYS A 39 -3.31 8.37 -14.38
C LYS A 39 -2.49 9.65 -14.31
N PRO A 40 -1.15 9.58 -14.27
CA PRO A 40 -0.31 10.77 -14.15
C PRO A 40 -0.46 11.71 -15.35
N ASN A 41 -0.93 11.20 -16.50
CA ASN A 41 -1.22 12.02 -17.67
C ASN A 41 -2.65 11.76 -18.17
N PRO A 42 -3.54 12.76 -18.21
CA PRO A 42 -4.90 12.59 -18.75
C PRO A 42 -4.92 12.27 -20.26
N LYS A 43 -3.81 12.49 -20.98
CA LYS A 43 -3.61 12.14 -22.40
C LYS A 43 -2.72 10.90 -22.63
N GLY A 44 -2.22 10.27 -21.56
CA GLY A 44 -1.32 9.11 -21.66
C GLY A 44 -2.03 7.79 -21.33
N THR A 45 -1.65 6.71 -22.01
CA THR A 45 -2.22 5.36 -21.80
C THR A 45 -1.62 4.62 -20.60
N ARG A 46 -0.56 5.15 -19.98
CA ARG A 46 0.14 4.51 -18.86
C ARG A 46 -0.56 4.84 -17.54
N TYR A 47 -0.99 3.77 -16.87
CA TYR A 47 -1.46 3.82 -15.49
C TYR A 47 -0.24 3.62 -14.58
N ALA A 48 -0.11 4.48 -13.57
CA ALA A 48 0.80 4.25 -12.47
C ALA A 48 0.02 3.56 -11.34
N TYR A 49 0.52 2.41 -10.89
CA TYR A 49 -0.07 1.71 -9.76
C TYR A 49 0.82 1.88 -8.55
N PHE A 50 0.20 2.28 -7.45
CA PHE A 50 0.86 2.48 -6.17
C PHE A 50 0.19 1.60 -5.13
N VAL A 51 0.99 1.00 -4.27
CA VAL A 51 0.54 0.26 -3.11
C VAL A 51 0.99 1.05 -1.88
N GLU A 52 0.04 1.68 -1.22
CA GLU A 52 0.26 2.34 0.06
C GLU A 52 -0.01 1.35 1.18
N TYR A 53 0.85 1.28 2.18
CA TYR A 53 0.60 0.48 3.36
C TYR A 53 1.02 1.21 4.61
N TRP A 54 0.25 0.99 5.68
CA TRP A 54 0.55 1.50 6.99
C TRP A 54 0.41 0.39 8.01
N LYS A 55 1.29 0.45 9.02
CA LYS A 55 1.14 -0.35 10.22
C LYS A 55 -0.04 0.24 11.00
N GLY A 56 -1.25 -0.14 10.62
CA GLY A 56 -2.40 -0.02 11.52
C GLY A 56 -2.00 -0.76 12.77
N GLY A 57 -2.09 -0.11 13.93
CA GLY A 57 -1.84 -0.74 15.21
C GLY A 57 -2.82 -1.90 15.35
N VAL A 58 -2.44 -3.08 14.88
CA VAL A 58 -3.03 -4.31 15.36
C VAL A 58 -2.60 -4.33 16.80
N ALA A 59 -3.51 -3.92 17.68
CA ALA A 59 -3.56 -4.36 19.04
C ALA A 59 -3.47 -5.89 18.97
N ARG A 60 -2.24 -6.42 18.95
CA ARG A 60 -1.99 -7.72 19.52
C ARG A 60 -2.07 -7.51 21.01
N GLU A 61 -3.30 -7.44 21.48
CA GLU A 61 -3.63 -7.79 22.84
C GLU A 61 -3.76 -9.32 22.81
N GLN A 62 -2.68 -9.99 23.20
CA GLN A 62 -2.69 -11.36 23.71
C GLN A 62 -1.70 -11.42 24.87
#